data_AF-A0A1H2L8Q0-F1
#
_entry.id   AF-A0A1H2L8Q0-F1
#
_cell.length_a   1.000
_cell.length_b   1.000
_cell.length_c   1.000
_cell.angle_alpha   90.00
_cell.angle_beta   90.00
_cell.angle_gamma   90.00
#
_symmetry.space_group_name_H-M   'P 1'
#
loop_
_entity.id
_entity.type
_entity.pdbx_description
1 polymer ?
#
loop_
_entity_poly.entity_id
_entity_poly.type
_entity_poly.pdbx_seq_one_letter_code
_entity_poly.pdbx_strand_id
1 'polypeptide(L)'
;MATFEDPVRDALEAREALRGLAYATRHPPNRIEAYQTLESLHWAASALQTTLEQMAEAYRGYAGTDTLVGGDAAAGAKESNKIGSRLNKASRNMRRAAELLTEAWNLDGHTDHVTSPPPGRTAWQFPVPPPSPPPSSRPSPSRPGAPSADRGGLGL
;
A
#
# COMPACT_ATOMS: atom_id res chain seq x y z
N MET A 1 -14.46 5.47 21.55
CA MET A 1 -13.10 4.92 21.62
C MET A 1 -13.26 3.46 21.96
N ALA A 2 -12.53 2.58 21.27
CA ALA A 2 -12.62 1.14 21.51
C ALA A 2 -12.39 0.83 23.00
N THR A 3 -13.30 0.04 23.54
CA THR A 3 -13.29 -0.41 24.93
C THR A 3 -12.50 -1.69 25.11
N PHE A 4 -12.36 -2.49 24.05
CA PHE A 4 -11.70 -3.81 24.04
C PHE A 4 -12.35 -4.86 24.95
N GLU A 5 -13.40 -4.49 25.69
CA GLU A 5 -14.08 -5.33 26.68
C GLU A 5 -15.59 -5.40 26.43
N ASP A 6 -16.18 -4.41 25.74
CA ASP A 6 -17.59 -4.41 25.33
C ASP A 6 -17.70 -4.62 23.81
N PRO A 7 -17.89 -5.87 23.35
CA PRO A 7 -17.94 -6.18 21.93
C PRO A 7 -19.15 -5.55 21.22
N VAL A 8 -20.24 -5.25 21.93
CA VAL A 8 -21.42 -4.61 21.34
C VAL A 8 -21.14 -3.14 21.07
N ARG A 9 -20.57 -2.44 22.05
CA ARG A 9 -20.18 -1.03 21.89
C ARG A 9 -19.11 -0.88 20.82
N ASP A 10 -18.08 -1.72 20.83
CA ASP A 10 -16.99 -1.65 19.85
C ASP A 10 -17.48 -1.96 18.43
N ALA A 11 -18.44 -2.88 18.27
CA ALA A 11 -19.08 -3.14 16.97
C ALA A 11 -19.89 -1.93 16.46
N LEU A 12 -20.56 -1.19 17.35
CA LEU A 12 -21.26 0.05 16.98
C LEU A 12 -20.29 1.15 16.57
N GLU A 13 -19.17 1.31 17.28
CA GLU A 13 -18.13 2.28 16.91
C GLU A 13 -17.49 1.92 15.55
N ALA A 14 -17.18 0.63 15.32
CA ALA A 14 -16.67 0.16 14.04
C ALA A 14 -17.66 0.43 12.89
N ARG A 15 -18.96 0.21 13.12
CA ARG A 15 -20.01 0.53 12.14
C ARG A 15 -20.01 2.00 11.76
N GLU A 16 -19.96 2.91 12.74
CA GLU A 16 -19.97 4.35 12.47
C GLU A 16 -18.65 4.81 11.83
N ALA A 17 -17.50 4.25 12.23
CA ALA A 17 -16.21 4.54 11.59
C ALA A 17 -16.21 4.15 10.10
N LEU A 18 -16.70 2.95 9.76
CA LEU A 18 -16.81 2.51 8.36
C LEU A 18 -17.80 3.36 7.55
N ARG A 19 -18.90 3.81 8.16
CA ARG A 19 -19.83 4.77 7.53
C ARG A 19 -19.16 6.11 7.26
N GLY A 20 -18.41 6.63 8.23
CA GLY A 20 -17.63 7.85 8.09
C GLY A 20 -16.60 7.74 6.97
N LEU A 21 -15.85 6.63 6.93
CA LEU A 21 -14.88 6.35 5.88
C LEU A 21 -15.54 6.28 4.50
N ALA A 22 -16.66 5.55 4.37
CA ALA A 22 -17.41 5.46 3.11
C ALA A 22 -18.00 6.80 2.67
N TYR A 23 -18.27 7.72 3.59
CA TYR A 23 -18.69 9.08 3.25
C TYR A 23 -17.50 9.94 2.78
N ALA A 24 -16.37 9.86 3.49
CA ALA A 24 -15.16 10.63 3.17
C ALA A 24 -14.60 10.25 1.79
N THR A 25 -14.53 8.96 1.47
CA THR A 25 -13.97 8.46 0.19
C THR A 25 -14.85 8.71 -1.03
N ARG A 26 -16.06 9.27 -0.86
CA ARG A 26 -16.85 9.79 -2.00
C ARG A 26 -16.10 10.88 -2.76
N HIS A 27 -15.26 11.62 -2.06
CA HIS A 27 -14.27 12.51 -2.65
C HIS A 27 -12.95 11.75 -2.68
N PRO A 28 -12.37 11.49 -3.86
CA PRO A 28 -11.12 10.75 -3.94
C PRO A 28 -10.03 11.42 -3.09
N PRO A 29 -9.42 10.70 -2.15
CA PRO A 29 -8.33 11.25 -1.34
C PRO A 29 -7.12 11.60 -2.22
N ASN A 30 -6.25 12.49 -1.73
CA ASN A 30 -4.95 12.64 -2.37
C ASN A 30 -4.12 11.35 -2.19
N ARG A 31 -2.99 11.22 -2.91
CA ARG A 31 -2.24 9.95 -2.89
C ARG A 31 -1.71 9.54 -1.53
N ILE A 32 -1.23 10.48 -0.72
CA ILE A 32 -0.72 10.18 0.63
C ILE A 32 -1.87 9.66 1.51
N GLU A 33 -3.02 10.33 1.43
CA GLU A 33 -4.24 9.91 2.14
C GLU A 33 -4.76 8.55 1.65
N ALA A 34 -4.71 8.28 0.34
CA ALA A 34 -5.11 7.00 -0.24
C ALA A 34 -4.24 5.85 0.28
N TYR A 35 -2.91 6.03 0.29
CA TYR A 35 -1.95 5.07 0.81
C TYR A 35 -2.21 4.73 2.29
N GLN A 36 -2.37 5.76 3.13
CA GLN A 36 -2.68 5.59 4.57
C GLN A 36 -4.06 4.94 4.79
N THR A 37 -5.02 5.23 3.91
CA THR A 37 -6.34 4.61 3.94
C THR A 37 -6.25 3.11 3.62
N LEU A 38 -5.44 2.72 2.63
CA LEU A 38 -5.22 1.31 2.28
C LEU A 38 -4.56 0.54 3.42
N GLU A 39 -3.55 1.11 4.08
CA GLU A 39 -2.93 0.53 5.27
C GLU A 39 -3.97 0.27 6.38
N SER A 40 -4.77 1.30 6.69
CA SER A 40 -5.80 1.21 7.73
C SER A 40 -6.88 0.18 7.40
N LEU A 41 -7.29 0.10 6.13
CA LEU A 41 -8.25 -0.90 5.65
C LEU A 41 -7.72 -2.32 5.75
N HIS A 42 -6.44 -2.56 5.46
CA HIS A 42 -5.81 -3.87 5.64
C HIS A 42 -5.88 -4.34 7.11
N TRP A 43 -5.51 -3.46 8.05
CA TRP A 43 -5.60 -3.76 9.49
C TRP A 43 -7.04 -4.00 9.94
N ALA A 44 -7.98 -3.17 9.49
CA ALA A 44 -9.41 -3.33 9.79
C ALA A 44 -9.98 -4.65 9.25
N ALA A 45 -9.61 -5.05 8.03
CA ALA A 45 -10.03 -6.31 7.43
C ALA A 45 -9.48 -7.51 8.23
N SER A 46 -8.21 -7.46 8.63
CA SER A 46 -7.58 -8.50 9.45
C SER A 46 -8.26 -8.62 10.83
N ALA A 47 -8.56 -7.50 11.48
CA ALA A 47 -9.30 -7.49 12.75
C ALA A 47 -10.70 -8.09 12.59
N LEU A 48 -11.43 -7.70 11.53
CA LEU A 48 -12.76 -8.23 11.26
C LEU A 48 -12.74 -9.73 10.96
N GLN A 49 -11.71 -10.24 10.27
CA GLN A 49 -11.50 -11.67 10.07
C GLN A 49 -11.40 -12.39 11.44
N THR A 50 -10.56 -11.90 12.35
CA THR A 50 -10.42 -12.47 13.70
C THR A 50 -11.73 -12.41 14.49
N THR A 51 -12.45 -11.30 14.46
CA THR A 51 -13.77 -11.18 15.12
C THR A 51 -14.77 -12.19 14.55
N LEU A 52 -14.79 -12.41 13.23
CA LEU A 52 -15.66 -13.42 12.60
C LEU A 52 -15.27 -14.85 12.99
N GLU A 53 -13.97 -15.15 13.15
CA GLU A 53 -13.49 -16.45 13.66
C GLU A 53 -13.95 -16.68 15.11
N GLN A 54 -13.79 -15.67 15.96
CA GLN A 54 -14.20 -15.73 17.37
C GLN A 54 -15.72 -15.91 17.51
N MET A 55 -16.52 -15.14 16.74
CA MET A 55 -17.97 -15.29 16.73
C MET A 55 -18.40 -16.66 16.20
N ALA A 56 -17.70 -17.20 15.19
CA ALA A 56 -17.98 -18.54 14.69
C ALA A 56 -17.81 -19.60 15.78
N GLU A 57 -16.77 -19.47 16.60
CA GLU A 57 -16.51 -20.38 17.72
C GLU A 57 -17.52 -20.20 18.85
N ALA A 58 -17.89 -18.96 19.19
CA ALA A 58 -18.94 -18.69 20.18
C ALA A 58 -20.26 -19.38 19.79
N TYR A 59 -20.69 -19.27 18.54
CA TYR A 59 -21.91 -19.92 18.06
C TYR A 59 -21.83 -21.46 18.06
N ARG A 60 -20.64 -22.04 17.89
CA ARG A 60 -20.47 -23.49 18.10
C ARG A 60 -20.58 -23.85 19.57
N GLY A 61 -20.03 -23.02 20.46
CA GLY A 61 -20.16 -23.17 21.91
C GLY A 61 -21.60 -23.08 22.41
N TYR A 62 -22.45 -22.27 21.75
CA TYR A 62 -23.88 -22.17 22.06
C TYR A 62 -24.70 -23.38 21.57
N ALA A 63 -24.14 -24.25 20.74
CA ALA A 63 -24.87 -25.41 20.22
C ALA A 63 -25.08 -26.45 21.32
N GLY A 64 -26.35 -26.68 21.68
CA GLY A 64 -26.71 -27.68 22.71
C GLY A 64 -26.66 -27.15 24.15
N THR A 65 -26.50 -25.84 24.34
CA THR A 65 -26.64 -25.18 25.65
C THR A 65 -28.08 -24.70 25.87
N ASP A 66 -28.36 -23.47 25.50
CA ASP A 66 -29.58 -22.69 25.75
C ASP A 66 -30.29 -22.31 24.44
N THR A 67 -29.81 -22.81 23.30
CA THR A 67 -30.38 -22.53 21.99
C THR A 67 -31.55 -23.45 21.69
N LEU A 68 -32.75 -22.88 21.54
CA LEU A 68 -33.98 -23.57 21.18
C LEU A 68 -34.59 -22.96 19.91
N VAL A 69 -35.14 -23.79 19.04
CA VAL A 69 -35.98 -23.34 17.91
C VAL A 69 -37.37 -23.91 18.11
N GLY A 70 -38.35 -23.06 18.42
CA GLY A 70 -39.72 -23.50 18.70
C GLY A 70 -39.81 -24.46 19.90
N GLY A 71 -38.87 -24.40 20.84
CA GLY A 71 -38.76 -25.33 21.96
C GLY A 71 -37.90 -26.58 21.70
N ASP A 72 -37.41 -26.80 20.48
CA ASP A 72 -36.54 -27.92 20.13
C ASP A 72 -35.04 -27.55 20.25
N ALA A 73 -34.34 -28.22 21.17
CA ALA A 73 -32.92 -28.05 21.42
C ALA A 73 -32.02 -28.63 20.30
N ALA A 74 -32.43 -29.72 19.66
CA ALA A 74 -31.68 -30.30 18.54
C ALA A 74 -31.75 -29.38 17.32
N ALA A 75 -32.92 -28.80 17.05
CA ALA A 75 -33.09 -27.77 16.03
C ALA A 75 -32.28 -26.50 16.36
N GLY A 76 -32.27 -26.06 17.63
CA GLY A 76 -31.44 -24.95 18.11
C GLY A 76 -29.95 -25.19 17.89
N ALA A 77 -29.42 -26.33 18.33
CA ALA A 77 -28.03 -26.71 18.12
C ALA A 77 -27.65 -26.73 16.63
N LYS A 78 -28.55 -27.22 15.76
CA LYS A 78 -28.35 -27.23 14.31
C LYS A 78 -28.24 -25.83 13.72
N GLU A 79 -29.10 -24.90 14.12
CA GLU A 79 -29.03 -23.51 13.65
C GLU A 79 -27.78 -22.79 14.18
N SER A 80 -27.39 -22.99 15.44
CA SER A 80 -26.15 -22.43 16.02
C SER A 80 -24.92 -22.89 15.24
N ASN A 81 -24.81 -24.18 14.95
CA ASN A 81 -23.73 -24.73 14.12
C ASN A 81 -23.71 -24.16 12.69
N LYS A 82 -24.89 -23.93 12.11
CA LYS A 82 -25.04 -23.33 10.79
C LYS A 82 -24.60 -21.87 10.80
N ILE A 83 -24.94 -21.09 11.83
CA ILE A 83 -24.45 -19.71 12.01
C ILE A 83 -22.92 -19.71 12.09
N GLY A 84 -22.34 -20.54 12.97
CA GLY A 84 -20.88 -20.66 13.09
C GLY A 84 -20.20 -21.03 11.77
N SER A 85 -20.79 -21.92 10.99
CA SER A 85 -20.30 -22.30 9.66
C SER A 85 -20.34 -21.14 8.66
N ARG A 86 -21.38 -20.32 8.69
CA ARG A 86 -21.50 -19.11 7.84
C ARG A 86 -20.48 -18.05 8.23
N LEU A 87 -20.29 -17.81 9.53
CA LEU A 87 -19.29 -16.88 10.05
C LEU A 87 -17.87 -17.30 9.68
N ASN A 88 -17.54 -18.59 9.79
CA ASN A 88 -16.24 -19.11 9.36
C ASN A 88 -16.02 -18.94 7.84
N LYS A 89 -17.08 -19.11 7.03
CA LYS A 89 -17.00 -18.79 5.59
C LYS A 89 -16.76 -17.30 5.36
N ALA A 90 -17.43 -16.42 6.10
CA ALA A 90 -17.23 -14.98 6.01
C ALA A 90 -15.81 -14.57 6.42
N SER A 91 -15.25 -15.17 7.48
CA SER A 91 -13.85 -14.95 7.87
C SER A 91 -12.89 -15.27 6.72
N ARG A 92 -13.03 -16.44 6.08
CA ARG A 92 -12.17 -16.81 4.95
C ARG A 92 -12.24 -15.82 3.79
N ASN A 93 -13.44 -15.30 3.50
CA ASN A 93 -13.60 -14.24 2.51
C ASN A 93 -12.90 -12.94 2.96
N MET A 94 -13.00 -12.59 4.24
CA MET A 94 -12.34 -11.40 4.79
C MET A 94 -10.82 -11.53 4.77
N ARG A 95 -10.28 -12.71 5.07
CA ARG A 95 -8.85 -13.01 4.92
C ARG A 95 -8.39 -12.74 3.49
N ARG A 96 -9.16 -13.22 2.49
CA ARG A 96 -8.86 -12.96 1.09
C ARG A 96 -8.92 -11.46 0.74
N ALA A 97 -9.87 -10.73 1.31
CA ALA A 97 -9.95 -9.29 1.14
C ALA A 97 -8.74 -8.57 1.76
N ALA A 98 -8.30 -8.99 2.95
CA ALA A 98 -7.11 -8.45 3.62
C ALA A 98 -5.84 -8.68 2.79
N GLU A 99 -5.67 -9.86 2.19
CA GLU A 99 -4.56 -10.16 1.27
C GLU A 99 -4.55 -9.23 0.05
N LEU A 100 -5.71 -9.02 -0.58
CA LEU A 100 -5.84 -8.12 -1.74
C LEU A 100 -5.57 -6.65 -1.36
N LEU A 101 -5.96 -6.24 -0.15
CA LEU A 101 -5.65 -4.91 0.36
C LEU A 101 -4.14 -4.74 0.62
N THR A 102 -3.47 -5.76 1.16
CA THR A 102 -2.01 -5.77 1.31
C THR A 102 -1.32 -5.65 -0.05
N GLU A 103 -1.78 -6.41 -1.04
CA GLU A 103 -1.24 -6.36 -2.40
C GLU A 103 -1.41 -4.97 -3.02
N ALA A 104 -2.60 -4.38 -2.92
CA ALA A 104 -2.88 -3.03 -3.41
C ALA A 104 -2.01 -1.98 -2.71
N TRP A 105 -1.86 -2.07 -1.39
CA TRP A 105 -1.03 -1.16 -0.60
C TRP A 105 0.45 -1.25 -0.99
N ASN A 106 0.97 -2.46 -1.19
CA ASN A 106 2.35 -2.67 -1.64
C ASN A 106 2.56 -2.12 -3.06
N LEU A 107 1.61 -2.34 -3.97
CA LEU A 107 1.68 -1.81 -5.34
C LEU A 107 1.73 -0.28 -5.35
N ASP A 108 0.89 0.37 -4.54
CA ASP A 108 0.88 1.84 -4.41
C ASP A 108 2.24 2.36 -3.88
N GLY A 109 2.81 1.68 -2.87
CA GLY A 109 4.13 2.01 -2.33
C GLY A 109 5.31 1.86 -3.29
N HIS A 110 5.15 1.07 -4.36
CA HIS A 110 6.18 0.84 -5.39
C HIS A 110 5.92 1.63 -6.68
N THR A 111 4.85 2.42 -6.75
CA THR A 111 4.50 3.15 -7.97
C THR A 111 5.09 4.55 -7.95
N ASP A 112 6.05 4.82 -8.84
CA ASP A 112 6.56 6.16 -9.07
C ASP A 112 5.47 7.05 -9.68
N HIS A 113 5.35 8.27 -9.14
CA HIS A 113 4.31 9.19 -9.49
C HIS A 113 4.88 10.48 -10.06
N VAL A 114 4.75 10.67 -11.37
CA VAL A 114 5.13 11.92 -12.04
C VAL A 114 4.03 12.96 -11.79
N THR A 115 4.40 14.12 -11.26
CA THR A 115 3.50 15.28 -11.21
C THR A 115 3.17 15.69 -12.65
N SER A 116 1.90 15.92 -12.97
CA SER A 116 1.52 16.43 -14.30
C SER A 116 2.39 17.65 -14.63
N PRO A 117 3.06 17.70 -15.79
CA PRO A 117 3.87 18.86 -16.14
C PRO A 117 2.98 20.12 -16.15
N PRO A 118 3.52 21.30 -15.80
CA PRO A 118 2.77 22.55 -15.90
C PRO A 118 2.17 22.69 -17.30
N PRO A 119 0.98 23.31 -17.45
CA PRO A 119 0.38 23.54 -18.76
C PRO A 119 1.39 24.23 -19.68
N GLY A 120 1.72 23.58 -20.80
CA GLY A 120 2.73 24.03 -21.76
C GLY A 120 3.99 23.16 -21.88
N ARG A 121 4.18 22.14 -21.03
CA ARG A 121 5.27 21.13 -21.19
C ARG A 121 4.66 19.75 -21.43
N THR A 122 4.91 19.12 -22.57
CA THR A 122 4.56 17.71 -22.77
C THR A 122 5.57 16.83 -22.02
N ALA A 123 5.10 15.75 -21.41
CA ALA A 123 5.83 14.86 -20.50
C ALA A 123 7.05 14.11 -21.10
N TRP A 124 7.51 14.49 -22.29
CA TRP A 124 8.56 13.79 -23.06
C TRP A 124 9.77 14.67 -23.43
N GLN A 125 9.89 15.89 -22.88
CA GLN A 125 11.11 16.68 -23.05
C GLN A 125 12.16 16.24 -22.01
N PHE A 126 13.00 15.29 -22.38
CA PHE A 126 14.26 15.04 -21.67
C PHE A 126 15.13 16.31 -21.69
N PRO A 127 15.93 16.60 -20.64
CA PRO A 127 16.90 17.68 -20.71
C PRO A 127 17.82 17.46 -21.91
N VAL A 128 17.96 18.49 -22.75
CA VAL A 128 18.85 18.45 -23.92
C VAL A 128 20.24 18.07 -23.41
N PRO A 129 20.87 16.97 -23.90
CA PRO A 129 22.23 16.65 -23.49
C PRO A 129 23.16 17.83 -23.82
N PRO A 130 24.13 18.14 -22.96
CA PRO A 130 25.05 19.24 -23.22
C PRO A 130 25.74 19.03 -24.59
N PRO A 131 25.97 20.10 -25.35
CA PRO A 131 26.59 19.99 -26.67
C PRO A 131 27.95 19.29 -26.54
N SER A 132 28.24 18.37 -27.46
CA SER A 132 29.51 17.64 -27.50
C SER A 132 30.68 18.62 -27.45
N PRO A 133 31.73 18.36 -26.64
CA PRO A 133 32.92 19.20 -26.65
C PRO A 133 33.54 19.21 -28.06
N PRO A 134 34.13 20.34 -28.50
CA PRO A 134 34.77 20.43 -29.80
C PRO A 134 35.87 19.37 -29.92
N PRO A 135 36.11 18.81 -31.12
CA PRO A 135 37.12 17.78 -31.31
C PRO A 135 38.49 18.33 -30.89
N SER A 136 39.13 17.66 -29.92
CA SER A 136 40.49 17.97 -29.48
C SER A 136 41.42 17.96 -30.68
N SER A 137 41.94 19.13 -31.05
CA SER A 137 42.99 19.28 -32.05
C SER A 137 44.20 18.46 -31.61
N ARG A 138 44.42 17.30 -32.24
CA ARG A 138 45.65 16.52 -32.09
C ARG A 138 46.84 17.43 -32.46
N PRO A 139 47.89 17.52 -31.63
CA PRO A 139 49.10 18.20 -32.06
C PRO A 139 49.72 17.45 -33.24
N SER A 140 50.03 18.19 -34.30
CA SER A 140 50.79 17.68 -35.44
C SER A 140 52.16 17.17 -34.98
N PRO A 141 52.67 16.05 -35.51
CA PRO A 141 54.00 15.57 -35.15
C PRO A 141 55.07 16.54 -35.68
N SER A 142 55.83 17.12 -34.75
CA SER A 142 56.97 17.99 -35.06
C SER A 142 58.01 17.23 -35.86
N ARG A 143 58.30 17.74 -37.06
CA ARG A 143 59.36 17.27 -37.96
C ARG A 143 60.74 17.57 -37.35
N PRO A 144 61.71 16.63 -37.34
CA PRO A 144 63.04 16.89 -36.80
C PRO A 144 63.99 17.48 -37.86
N GLY A 145 64.73 18.52 -37.47
CA GLY A 145 65.84 19.12 -38.21
C GLY A 145 65.92 20.62 -37.91
N ALA A 146 67.05 21.26 -37.62
CA ALA A 146 68.47 20.89 -37.60
C ALA A 146 69.19 21.89 -36.65
N PRO A 147 70.49 21.73 -36.35
CA PRO A 147 71.15 22.45 -35.27
C PRO A 147 71.51 23.88 -35.68
N SER A 148 71.41 24.83 -34.76
CA SER A 148 72.08 26.13 -34.89
C SER A 148 72.98 26.35 -33.69
N ALA A 149 74.25 26.53 -34.01
CA ALA A 149 75.31 26.86 -33.11
C ALA A 149 75.28 28.36 -32.75
N ASP A 150 75.88 28.62 -31.59
CA ASP A 150 76.80 29.73 -31.33
C ASP A 150 76.34 30.86 -30.39
N ARG A 151 77.26 31.08 -29.44
CA ARG A 151 77.65 32.30 -28.71
C ARG A 151 76.65 33.06 -27.82
N GLY A 152 76.96 32.95 -26.52
CA GLY A 152 77.58 34.08 -25.83
C GLY A 152 76.82 34.59 -24.60
N GLY A 153 77.52 34.68 -23.46
CA GLY A 153 77.08 35.52 -22.35
C GLY A 153 77.31 34.93 -20.96
N LEU A 154 78.46 35.28 -20.38
CA LEU A 154 78.84 35.04 -18.98
C LEU A 154 78.09 35.97 -18.01
N GLY A 155 77.84 35.48 -16.80
CA GLY A 155 77.39 36.19 -15.60
C GLY A 155 76.52 35.24 -14.77
N LEU A 156 76.87 34.79 -13.57
CA LEU A 156 77.83 35.22 -12.54
C LEU A 156 78.40 33.97 -11.84
#